data_AF-A0A151UKM7-F1
#
_entry.id   AF-A0A151UKM7-F1
#
_cell.length_a   1.000
_cell.length_b   1.000
_cell.length_c   1.000
_cell.angle_alpha   90.00
_cell.angle_beta   90.00
_cell.angle_gamma   90.00
#
_symmetry.space_group_name_H-M   'P 1'
#
loop_
_entity.id
_entity.type
_entity.pdbx_description
1 polymer ?
#
loop_
_entity_poly.entity_id
_entity_poly.type
_entity_poly.pdbx_seq_one_letter_code
_entity_poly.pdbx_strand_id
1 'polypeptide(L)'
;LPAIKDGDKRVLVVDGEPVPYCLARIPKSGEARGNLAAGGHGEARPLSDSDWKIARDVAPVLKKKGLIFVGLDIIGDRLTEINVTSPTCIREIEAAFPISITSMLMDAIEKRLAGGRNKADVCDVAVI
;
A
#
# COMPACT_ATOMS: atom_id res chain seq x y z
N LEU A 1 -8.24 18.63 -9.29
CA LEU A 1 -8.17 18.83 -7.82
C LEU A 1 -7.08 19.85 -7.54
N PRO A 2 -7.35 21.02 -6.93
CA PRO A 2 -6.32 22.03 -6.65
C PRO A 2 -5.14 21.52 -5.80
N ALA A 3 -5.38 20.51 -4.95
CA ALA A 3 -4.37 19.86 -4.12
C ALA A 3 -3.40 18.94 -4.88
N ILE A 4 -3.60 18.69 -6.19
CA ILE A 4 -2.67 17.86 -6.99
C ILE A 4 -1.25 18.44 -7.03
N LYS A 5 -1.12 19.76 -6.82
CA LYS A 5 0.17 20.46 -6.68
C LYS A 5 1.02 19.90 -5.52
N ASP A 6 0.36 19.37 -4.48
CA ASP A 6 1.00 18.84 -3.28
C ASP A 6 1.35 17.34 -3.44
N GLY A 7 0.94 16.75 -4.59
CA GLY A 7 1.22 15.40 -5.02
C GLY A 7 0.02 14.46 -4.94
N ASP A 8 0.06 13.44 -5.80
CA ASP A 8 -0.77 12.25 -5.70
C ASP A 8 -0.07 11.22 -4.81
N LYS A 9 -0.58 11.06 -3.58
CA LYS A 9 0.02 10.21 -2.54
C LYS A 9 -0.35 8.76 -2.74
N ARG A 10 0.67 7.91 -2.89
CA ARG A 10 0.58 6.45 -2.83
C ARG A 10 0.71 5.98 -1.38
N VAL A 11 -0.40 5.62 -0.75
CA VAL A 11 -0.42 4.97 0.58
C VAL A 11 -0.50 3.46 0.38
N LEU A 12 0.39 2.70 0.99
CA LEU A 12 0.36 1.24 0.93
C LEU A 12 -0.39 0.67 2.13
N VAL A 13 -1.16 -0.38 1.90
CA VAL A 13 -1.87 -1.14 2.93
C VAL A 13 -1.47 -2.61 2.82
N VAL A 14 -1.02 -3.19 3.93
CA VAL A 14 -0.57 -4.58 4.03
C VAL A 14 -1.49 -5.33 4.99
N ASP A 15 -2.28 -6.27 4.46
CA ASP A 15 -3.26 -7.08 5.20
C ASP A 15 -4.22 -6.27 6.09
N GLY A 16 -4.63 -5.10 5.60
CA GLY A 16 -5.48 -4.16 6.33
C GLY A 16 -4.74 -3.22 7.28
N GLU A 17 -3.41 -3.27 7.35
CA GLU A 17 -2.60 -2.33 8.12
C GLU A 17 -1.99 -1.27 7.18
N PRO A 18 -2.34 0.02 7.32
CA PRO A 18 -1.70 1.09 6.56
C PRO A 18 -0.22 1.23 6.93
N VAL A 19 0.64 1.31 5.91
CA VAL A 19 2.06 1.66 6.08
C VAL A 19 2.13 3.12 6.54
N PRO A 20 2.92 3.47 7.58
CA PRO A 20 2.93 4.81 8.18
C PRO A 20 3.56 5.91 7.30
N TYR A 21 4.05 5.54 6.12
CA TYR A 21 4.66 6.43 5.13
C TYR A 21 4.02 6.20 3.76
N CYS A 22 4.03 7.24 2.93
CA CYS A 22 3.55 7.23 1.56
C CYS A 22 4.60 7.81 0.62
N LEU A 23 4.38 7.65 -0.68
CA LEU A 23 5.11 8.38 -1.71
C LEU A 23 4.19 9.42 -2.36
N ALA A 24 4.45 10.70 -2.12
CA ALA A 24 3.79 11.79 -2.85
C ALA A 24 4.41 11.93 -4.23
N ARG A 25 3.63 11.71 -5.29
CA ARG A 25 4.05 11.85 -6.68
C ARG A 25 3.69 13.25 -7.16
N ILE A 26 4.67 14.15 -7.20
CA ILE A 26 4.46 15.56 -7.48
C ILE A 26 4.66 15.81 -8.97
N PRO A 27 3.67 16.37 -9.70
CA PRO A 27 3.81 16.70 -11.11
C PRO A 27 4.89 17.78 -11.33
N LYS A 28 5.53 17.74 -12.49
CA LYS A 28 6.43 18.82 -12.91
C LYS A 28 5.61 20.09 -13.18
N SER A 29 6.17 21.25 -12.82
CA SER A 29 5.51 22.55 -13.05
C SER A 29 5.11 22.69 -14.53
N GLY A 30 3.81 22.89 -14.79
CA GLY A 30 3.25 23.05 -16.13
C GLY A 30 2.58 21.80 -16.72
N GLU A 31 2.66 20.63 -16.07
CA GLU A 31 1.98 19.41 -16.53
C GLU A 31 0.90 18.94 -15.54
N ALA A 32 -0.28 18.61 -16.06
CA ALA A 32 -1.44 18.21 -15.26
C ALA A 32 -1.40 16.73 -14.80
N ARG A 33 -0.40 15.94 -15.22
CA ARG A 33 -0.31 14.50 -14.93
C ARG A 33 0.79 14.23 -13.91
N GLY A 34 0.42 13.78 -12.71
CA GLY A 34 1.32 13.44 -11.59
C GLY A 34 2.00 12.06 -11.69
N ASN A 35 2.07 11.46 -12.87
CA ASN A 35 2.64 10.12 -13.03
C ASN A 35 4.18 10.23 -13.05
N LEU A 36 4.88 9.41 -12.27
CA LEU A 36 6.35 9.38 -12.18
C LEU A 36 7.04 9.27 -13.57
N ALA A 37 6.38 8.63 -14.53
CA ALA A 37 6.87 8.49 -15.91
C ALA A 37 6.90 9.80 -16.72
N ALA A 38 6.20 10.86 -16.29
CA ALA A 38 6.13 12.16 -16.97
C ALA A 38 7.12 13.20 -16.40
N GLY A 39 8.12 12.78 -15.62
CA GLY A 39 9.11 13.69 -15.03
C GLY A 39 8.65 14.39 -13.76
N GLY A 40 7.57 13.90 -13.14
CA GLY A 40 7.26 14.19 -11.73
C GLY A 40 8.27 13.50 -10.80
N HIS A 41 8.45 14.04 -9.59
CA HIS A 41 9.33 13.44 -8.58
C HIS A 41 8.52 12.79 -7.47
N GLY A 42 9.06 11.71 -6.91
CA GLY A 42 8.50 11.05 -5.73
C GLY A 42 9.14 11.60 -4.47
N GLU A 43 8.32 12.02 -3.51
CA GLU A 43 8.78 12.43 -2.18
C GLU A 43 8.12 11.54 -1.13
N ALA A 44 8.94 10.79 -0.38
CA ALA A 44 8.45 9.95 0.69
C ALA A 44 8.12 10.79 1.92
N ARG A 45 6.93 10.59 2.51
CA ARG A 45 6.43 11.39 3.63
C ARG A 45 5.67 10.53 4.64
N PRO A 46 5.63 10.89 5.93
CA PRO A 46 4.67 10.30 6.87
C PRO A 46 3.22 10.53 6.43
N LEU A 47 2.33 9.60 6.77
CA LEU A 47 0.89 9.80 6.56
C LEU A 47 0.38 10.99 7.39
N SER A 48 -0.41 11.86 6.77
CA SER A 48 -1.16 12.88 7.50
C SER A 48 -2.36 12.27 8.23
N ASP A 49 -3.01 13.04 9.11
CA ASP A 49 -4.23 12.61 9.79
C ASP A 49 -5.35 12.24 8.81
N SER A 50 -5.46 12.96 7.69
CA SER A 50 -6.43 12.64 6.63
C SER A 50 -6.10 11.32 5.94
N ASP A 51 -4.81 11.04 5.70
CA ASP A 51 -4.37 9.80 5.06
C ASP A 51 -4.65 8.61 5.97
N TRP A 52 -4.34 8.74 7.26
CA TRP A 52 -4.66 7.75 8.28
C TRP A 52 -6.15 7.45 8.34
N LYS A 53 -6.99 8.50 8.34
CA LYS A 53 -8.44 8.36 8.36
C LYS A 53 -8.93 7.56 7.15
N ILE A 54 -8.57 7.97 5.94
CA ILE A 54 -8.97 7.30 4.70
C ILE A 54 -8.50 5.84 4.69
N ALA A 55 -7.23 5.60 5.02
CA ALA A 55 -6.67 4.26 4.97
C ALA A 55 -7.33 3.33 5.99
N ARG A 56 -7.62 3.81 7.20
CA ARG A 56 -8.33 3.04 8.25
C ARG A 56 -9.79 2.79 7.93
N ASP A 57 -10.46 3.71 7.24
CA ASP A 57 -11.86 3.52 6.81
C ASP A 57 -11.96 2.41 5.74
N VAL A 58 -10.98 2.31 4.84
CA VAL A 58 -10.98 1.35 3.72
C VAL A 58 -10.39 -0.01 4.10
N ALA A 59 -9.37 -0.03 4.97
CA ALA A 59 -8.61 -1.21 5.36
C ALA A 59 -9.45 -2.44 5.75
N PRO A 60 -10.50 -2.34 6.59
CA PRO A 60 -11.32 -3.49 6.97
C PRO A 60 -11.98 -4.18 5.77
N VAL A 61 -12.39 -3.41 4.77
CA VAL A 61 -13.03 -3.93 3.55
C VAL A 61 -12.00 -4.68 2.69
N LEU A 62 -10.78 -4.13 2.55
CA LEU A 62 -9.69 -4.77 1.83
C LEU A 62 -9.33 -6.12 2.46
N LYS A 63 -9.19 -6.14 3.79
CA LYS A 63 -8.87 -7.35 4.56
C LYS A 63 -9.95 -8.41 4.40
N LYS A 64 -11.24 -8.03 4.52
CA LYS A 64 -12.40 -8.92 4.32
C LYS A 64 -12.43 -9.51 2.92
N LYS A 65 -12.00 -8.76 1.89
CA LYS A 65 -11.91 -9.23 0.50
C LYS A 65 -10.65 -10.05 0.20
N GLY A 66 -9.77 -10.24 1.18
CA GLY A 66 -8.52 -10.98 0.99
C GLY A 66 -7.46 -10.23 0.18
N LEU A 67 -7.60 -8.90 0.04
CA LEU A 67 -6.63 -8.07 -0.67
C LEU A 67 -5.45 -7.77 0.27
N ILE A 68 -4.38 -8.56 0.13
CA ILE A 68 -3.24 -8.54 1.07
C ILE A 68 -2.33 -7.33 0.83
N PHE A 69 -2.15 -6.90 -0.41
CA PHE A 69 -1.27 -5.78 -0.74
C PHE A 69 -1.98 -4.81 -1.68
N VAL A 70 -2.21 -3.59 -1.20
CA VAL A 70 -3.03 -2.59 -1.90
C VAL A 70 -2.33 -1.23 -1.87
N GLY A 71 -2.38 -0.51 -2.99
CA GLY A 71 -2.03 0.91 -3.05
C GLY A 71 -3.29 1.76 -3.09
N LEU A 72 -3.37 2.77 -2.23
CA LEU A 72 -4.40 3.80 -2.26
C LEU A 72 -3.78 5.07 -2.84
N ASP A 73 -4.45 5.66 -3.81
CA ASP A 73 -4.06 6.95 -4.38
C ASP A 73 -4.94 8.03 -3.77
N ILE A 74 -4.31 9.01 -3.12
CA ILE A 74 -4.97 10.07 -2.35
C ILE A 74 -4.44 11.43 -2.83
N ILE A 75 -5.36 12.30 -3.22
CA ILE A 75 -5.06 13.70 -3.57
C ILE A 75 -5.77 14.61 -2.58
N GLY A 76 -4.99 15.40 -1.83
CA GLY A 76 -5.50 16.17 -0.70
C GLY A 76 -6.07 15.25 0.39
N ASP A 77 -7.38 15.34 0.60
CA ASP A 77 -8.20 14.60 1.57
C ASP A 77 -9.19 13.62 0.90
N ARG A 78 -8.95 13.27 -0.37
CA ARG A 78 -9.85 12.40 -1.14
C ARG A 78 -9.12 11.19 -1.69
N LEU A 79 -9.72 10.02 -1.47
CA LEU A 79 -9.35 8.79 -2.17
C LEU A 79 -9.78 8.88 -3.65
N THR A 80 -8.85 8.67 -4.57
CA THR A 80 -9.11 8.73 -6.01
C THR A 80 -9.02 7.39 -6.70
N GLU A 81 -8.16 6.48 -6.22
CA GLU A 81 -7.99 5.15 -6.82
C GLU A 81 -7.60 4.09 -5.78
N ILE A 82 -7.96 2.83 -6.05
CA ILE A 82 -7.54 1.66 -5.28
C ILE A 82 -6.85 0.67 -6.23
N ASN A 83 -5.52 0.56 -6.10
CA ASN A 83 -4.66 -0.30 -6.89
C ASN A 83 -4.48 -1.67 -6.21
N VAL A 84 -5.04 -2.73 -6.81
CA VAL A 84 -5.05 -4.09 -6.24
C VAL A 84 -4.25 -5.12 -7.04
N THR A 85 -3.72 -4.76 -8.20
CA THR A 85 -3.06 -5.70 -9.13
C THR A 85 -1.56 -5.77 -8.91
N SER A 86 -0.86 -4.64 -9.05
CA SER A 86 0.59 -4.53 -8.89
C SER A 86 0.97 -3.16 -8.31
N PRO A 87 0.57 -2.85 -7.05
CA PRO A 87 0.95 -1.58 -6.43
C PRO A 87 2.48 -1.49 -6.23
N THR A 88 3.05 -0.32 -6.54
CA THR A 88 4.49 -0.05 -6.53
C THR A 88 4.88 0.90 -5.38
N CYS A 89 6.04 1.57 -5.47
CA CYS A 89 6.53 2.58 -4.52
C CYS A 89 7.17 2.07 -3.22
N ILE A 90 7.35 0.75 -3.06
CA ILE A 90 8.03 0.17 -1.90
C ILE A 90 9.46 0.68 -1.78
N ARG A 91 10.21 0.67 -2.89
CA ARG A 91 11.65 0.94 -2.90
C ARG A 91 11.95 2.37 -2.45
N GLU A 92 11.18 3.32 -2.95
CA GLU A 92 11.31 4.74 -2.68
C GLU A 92 10.98 5.05 -1.21
N ILE A 93 9.98 4.38 -0.64
CA ILE A 93 9.61 4.55 0.78
C ILE A 93 10.65 3.89 1.70
N GLU A 94 11.05 2.64 1.43
CA GLU A 94 12.09 1.93 2.21
C GLU A 94 13.46 2.64 2.13
N ALA A 95 13.76 3.36 1.05
CA ALA A 95 14.99 4.14 0.93
C ALA A 95 14.99 5.39 1.81
N ALA A 96 13.82 5.96 2.12
CA ALA A 96 13.69 7.21 2.87
C ALA A 96 13.46 7.02 4.37
N PHE A 97 12.89 5.88 4.77
CA PHE A 97 12.50 5.62 6.17
C PHE A 97 13.01 4.27 6.66
N PRO A 98 13.29 4.12 7.97
CA PRO A 98 13.70 2.85 8.57
C PRO A 98 12.50 1.90 8.73
N ILE A 99 12.00 1.38 7.61
CA ILE A 99 10.87 0.45 7.53
C ILE A 99 11.15 -0.63 6.50
N SER A 100 10.60 -1.84 6.70
CA SER A 100 10.56 -2.87 5.67
C SER A 100 9.11 -3.26 5.38
N ILE A 101 8.58 -2.69 4.30
CA ILE A 101 7.22 -2.99 3.80
C ILE A 101 7.19 -4.41 3.25
N THR A 102 8.30 -4.85 2.66
CA THR A 102 8.47 -6.22 2.19
C THR A 102 8.39 -7.23 3.34
N SER A 103 9.05 -6.97 4.48
CA SER A 103 8.89 -7.82 5.68
C SER A 103 7.46 -7.83 6.19
N MET A 104 6.79 -6.66 6.29
CA MET A 104 5.37 -6.60 6.67
C MET A 104 4.48 -7.49 5.78
N LEU A 105 4.73 -7.48 4.46
CA LEU A 105 4.00 -8.30 3.50
C LEU A 105 4.27 -9.80 3.69
N MET A 106 5.53 -10.18 3.87
CA MET A 106 5.88 -11.59 4.08
C MET A 106 5.33 -12.11 5.41
N ASP A 107 5.41 -11.32 6.49
CA ASP A 107 4.80 -11.65 7.78
C ASP A 107 3.28 -11.88 7.65
N ALA A 108 2.60 -11.06 6.85
CA ALA A 108 1.17 -11.22 6.58
C ALA A 108 0.86 -12.50 5.79
N ILE A 109 1.68 -12.84 4.80
CA ILE A 109 1.57 -14.08 4.03
C ILE A 109 1.80 -15.29 4.94
N GLU A 110 2.86 -15.28 5.75
CA GLU A 110 3.18 -16.35 6.70
C GLU A 110 2.05 -16.60 7.69
N LYS A 111 1.48 -15.53 8.29
CA LYS A 111 0.34 -15.63 9.19
C LYS A 111 -0.88 -16.28 8.53
N ARG A 112 -1.16 -15.92 7.28
CA ARG A 112 -2.28 -16.51 6.51
C ARG A 112 -2.04 -17.98 6.18
N LEU A 113 -0.82 -18.36 5.81
CA LEU A 113 -0.46 -19.76 5.55
C LEU A 113 -0.44 -20.60 6.83
N ALA A 114 0.00 -20.03 7.96
CA ALA A 114 -0.05 -20.68 9.26
C ALA A 114 -1.49 -20.90 9.75
N GLY A 115 -2.39 -19.92 9.53
CA GLY A 115 -3.81 -20.04 9.84
C GLY A 115 -4.62 -20.90 8.86
N GLY A 116 -4.08 -21.16 7.67
CA GLY A 116 -4.69 -22.02 6.64
C GLY A 116 -4.37 -23.50 6.74
N ARG A 117 -3.40 -23.90 7.60
CA ARG A 117 -3.15 -25.32 7.90
C ARG A 117 -4.20 -25.85 8.86
N ASN A 118 -5.34 -26.29 8.33
CA ASN A 118 -6.17 -27.24 9.05
C ASN A 118 -5.35 -28.51 9.28
N LYS A 119 -5.36 -29.02 10.51
CA LYS A 119 -4.75 -30.29 10.94
C LYS A 119 -5.24 -31.52 10.15
N ALA A 120 -6.19 -31.35 9.22
CA ALA A 120 -6.77 -32.38 8.38
C ALA A 120 -5.96 -32.65 7.09
N ASP A 121 -5.11 -31.74 6.62
CA ASP A 121 -4.40 -31.90 5.33
C ASP A 121 -2.99 -32.51 5.46
N VAL A 122 -2.58 -32.90 6.68
CA VAL A 122 -1.24 -33.46 6.95
C VAL A 122 -1.28 -34.99 7.18
N CYS A 123 -2.46 -35.60 7.20
CA CYS A 123 -2.62 -37.05 7.21
C CYS A 123 -2.97 -37.53 5.80
N ASP A 124 -1.99 -37.62 4.88
CA ASP A 124 -2.01 -38.56 3.73
C ASP A 124 -0.75 -38.47 2.86
N VAL A 125 0.43 -38.41 3.49
CA VAL A 125 1.69 -38.81 2.82
C VAL A 125 2.46 -39.74 3.74
N ALA A 126 1.87 -40.89 3.99
CA ALA A 126 2.56 -42.06 4.55
C ALA A 126 2.22 -43.27 3.68
N VAL A 127 2.74 -43.29 2.45
CA VAL A 127 2.99 -44.52 1.70
C VAL A 127 4.28 -44.33 0.88
N ILE A 128 5.41 -44.70 1.48
CA ILE A 128 6.41 -45.59 0.88
C ILE A 128 6.83 -46.56 1.98
#